data_AF-A0A2G9MP25-F1
#
_entry.id   AF-A0A2G9MP25-F1
#
_cell.length_a   1.000
_cell.length_b   1.000
_cell.length_c   1.000
_cell.angle_alpha   90.00
_cell.angle_beta   90.00
_cell.angle_gamma   90.00
#
_symmetry.space_group_name_H-M   'P 1'
#
loop_
_entity.id
_entity.type
_entity.pdbx_description
1 polymer ?
#
loop_
_entity_poly.entity_id
_entity_poly.type
_entity_poly.pdbx_seq_one_letter_code
_entity_poly.pdbx_strand_id
1 'polypeptide(L)' 'KDKEELRQTKFNDKIMKHISSAYFILPESIVIIKVNEKEQIGVYIKEENTARLQKNIFEEIWKKSQD' A
#
# COMPACT_ATOMS: atom_id res chain seq x y z
N LYS A 1 -5.85 23.11 18.23
CA LYS A 1 -6.36 21.75 18.50
C LYS A 1 -6.10 20.80 17.30
N ASP A 2 -5.01 21.01 16.55
CA ASP A 2 -4.93 20.56 15.14
C ASP A 2 -3.74 19.65 14.81
N LYS A 3 -2.94 19.24 15.80
CA LYS A 3 -1.73 18.42 15.57
C LYS A 3 -1.84 16.98 16.06
N GLU A 4 -2.89 16.65 16.81
CA GLU A 4 -3.11 15.31 17.35
C GLU A 4 -3.82 14.40 16.35
N GLU A 5 -4.84 14.89 15.65
CA GLU A 5 -5.57 14.10 14.64
C GLU A 5 -4.67 13.69 13.47
N LEU A 6 -3.76 14.58 13.02
CA LEU A 6 -2.78 14.26 11.98
C LEU A 6 -1.77 13.17 12.37
N ARG A 7 -1.60 12.88 13.68
CA ARG A 7 -0.78 11.74 14.12
C ARG A 7 -1.54 10.42 14.06
N GLN A 8 -2.87 10.44 14.08
CA GLN A 8 -3.69 9.23 13.99
C GLN A 8 -3.81 8.69 12.56
N THR A 9 -3.43 9.48 11.55
CA THR A 9 -3.27 9.06 10.16
C THR A 9 -1.93 8.35 9.88
N LYS A 10 -1.12 8.05 10.90
CA LYS A 10 -0.01 7.11 10.74
C LYS A 10 -0.60 5.71 10.59
N PHE A 11 -0.33 5.05 9.47
CA PHE A 11 -0.79 3.68 9.26
C PHE A 11 -0.34 2.82 10.45
N ASN A 12 -1.25 2.00 10.96
CA ASN A 12 -1.08 1.22 12.19
C ASN A 12 0.33 0.63 12.33
N ASP A 13 1.11 1.17 13.28
CA ASP A 13 2.52 0.83 13.52
C ASP A 13 2.76 -0.69 13.66
N LYS A 14 1.75 -1.46 14.09
CA LYS A 14 1.87 -2.91 14.24
C LYS A 14 2.11 -3.65 12.92
N ILE A 15 1.50 -3.19 11.82
CA ILE A 15 1.67 -3.80 10.50
C ILE A 15 3.03 -3.42 9.93
N MET A 16 3.45 -2.17 10.11
CA MET A 16 4.68 -1.62 9.54
C MET A 16 5.96 -2.01 10.28
N LYS A 17 5.87 -2.52 11.53
CA LYS A 17 7.03 -2.95 12.33
C LYS A 17 7.93 -4.00 11.66
N HIS A 18 7.40 -4.74 10.69
CA HIS A 18 8.13 -5.86 10.06
C HIS A 18 8.21 -5.75 8.53
N ILE A 19 7.74 -4.67 7.93
CA ILE A 19 7.73 -4.49 6.47
C ILE A 19 8.26 -3.12 6.08
N SER A 20 9.27 -3.10 5.21
CA SER A 20 9.84 -1.88 4.63
C SER A 20 8.96 -1.27 3.54
N SER A 21 8.09 -2.09 2.95
CA SER A 21 7.07 -1.66 1.99
C SER A 21 5.86 -2.58 2.00
N ALA A 22 4.69 -2.00 1.77
CA ALA A 22 3.44 -2.72 1.55
C ALA A 22 2.78 -2.19 0.28
N TYR A 23 2.23 -3.09 -0.54
CA TYR A 23 1.53 -2.76 -1.77
C TYR A 23 0.13 -3.38 -1.73
N PHE A 24 -0.90 -2.55 -1.76
CA PHE A 24 -2.30 -2.98 -1.73
C PHE A 24 -2.97 -2.61 -3.05
N ILE A 25 -3.57 -3.61 -3.69
CA ILE A 25 -4.40 -3.45 -4.89
C ILE A 25 -5.86 -3.53 -4.42
N LEU A 26 -6.56 -2.40 -4.47
CA LEU A 26 -7.99 -2.28 -4.18
C LEU A 26 -8.80 -2.27 -5.49
N PRO A 27 -10.14 -2.40 -5.45
CA PRO A 27 -10.94 -2.46 -6.68
C PRO A 27 -10.75 -1.26 -7.62
N GLU A 28 -10.62 -0.05 -7.06
CA GLU A 28 -10.56 1.20 -7.83
C GLU A 28 -9.28 2.02 -7.57
N SER A 29 -8.37 1.47 -6.77
CA SER A 29 -7.21 2.23 -6.31
C SER A 29 -6.05 1.35 -5.87
N ILE A 30 -4.90 1.99 -5.71
CA ILE A 30 -3.67 1.35 -5.24
C ILE A 30 -3.15 2.15 -4.05
N VAL A 31 -2.73 1.45 -3.01
CA VAL A 31 -2.04 2.03 -1.86
C VAL A 31 -0.64 1.45 -1.80
N ILE A 32 0.36 2.34 -1.82
CA ILE A 32 1.76 1.97 -1.62
C ILE A 32 2.22 2.63 -0.34
N ILE A 33 2.69 1.84 0.60
CA ILE A 33 3.28 2.34 1.84
C ILE A 33 4.73 1.94 1.84
N LYS A 34 5.62 2.91 2.05
CA LYS A 34 7.05 2.67 2.24
C LYS A 34 7.47 3.26 3.57
N VAL A 35 8.16 2.47 4.38
CA VAL A 35 8.66 2.88 5.69
C VAL A 35 10.15 2.66 5.74
N ASN A 36 10.86 3.66 6.21
CA ASN A 36 12.26 3.56 6.60
C ASN A 36 12.43 4.05 8.05
N GLU A 37 13.64 4.01 8.59
CA GLU A 37 13.92 4.40 9.99
C GLU A 37 13.58 5.86 10.32
N LYS A 38 13.45 6.72 9.30
CA LYS A 38 13.26 8.17 9.46
C LYS A 38 11.85 8.61 9.10
N GLU A 39 11.19 7.93 8.17
CA GLU A 39 10.01 8.43 7.46
C GLU A 39 9.06 7.31 7.02
N GLN A 40 7.77 7.68 6.92
CA GLN A 40 6.72 6.88 6.32
C GLN A 40 6.11 7.65 5.16
N ILE A 41 6.16 7.07 3.96
CA ILE A 41 5.60 7.63 2.74
C ILE A 41 4.44 6.74 2.30
N GLY A 42 3.26 7.35 2.16
CA GLY A 42 2.07 6.72 1.58
C GLY A 42 1.76 7.35 0.22
N VAL A 43 1.59 6.52 -0.80
CA VAL A 43 1.09 6.94 -2.12
C VAL A 43 -0.28 6.30 -2.32
N TYR A 44 -1.27 7.13 -2.62
CA TYR A 44 -2.62 6.70 -2.97
C TYR A 44 -2.91 7.08 -4.43
N ILE A 45 -3.22 6.08 -5.25
CA ILE A 45 -3.56 6.26 -6.66
C ILE A 45 -5.00 5.84 -6.86
N LYS A 46 -5.90 6.79 -7.14
CA LYS A 46 -7.31 6.53 -7.43
C LYS A 46 -7.54 6.54 -8.93
N GLU A 47 -7.19 5.43 -9.58
CA GLU A 47 -7.40 5.24 -11.02
C GLU A 47 -7.77 3.77 -11.27
N GLU A 48 -9.03 3.54 -11.64
CA GLU A 48 -9.63 2.21 -11.72
C GLU A 48 -8.93 1.33 -12.78
N ASN A 49 -8.55 1.90 -13.93
CA ASN A 49 -7.92 1.11 -14.98
C ASN A 49 -6.54 0.62 -14.56
N THR A 50 -5.76 1.47 -13.89
CA THR A 50 -4.46 1.13 -13.33
C THR A 50 -4.63 0.09 -12.21
N ALA A 51 -5.59 0.24 -11.31
CA ALA A 51 -5.85 -0.75 -10.26
C ALA A 51 -6.19 -2.13 -10.86
N ARG A 52 -7.08 -2.16 -11.87
CA ARG A 52 -7.43 -3.39 -12.60
C ARG A 52 -6.24 -3.99 -13.34
N LEU A 53 -5.43 -3.17 -14.01
CA LEU A 53 -4.21 -3.63 -14.69
C LEU A 53 -3.23 -4.26 -13.71
N GLN A 54 -2.96 -3.61 -12.57
CA GLN A 54 -2.06 -4.13 -11.54
C GLN A 54 -2.58 -5.44 -10.94
N LYS A 55 -3.90 -5.54 -10.71
CA LYS A 55 -4.53 -6.79 -10.26
C LYS A 55 -4.27 -7.94 -11.24
N ASN A 56 -4.50 -7.72 -12.53
CA ASN A 56 -4.30 -8.74 -13.55
C ASN A 56 -2.84 -9.21 -13.61
N ILE A 57 -1.88 -8.29 -13.54
CA ILE A 57 -0.44 -8.60 -13.51
C ILE A 57 -0.11 -9.44 -12.27
N PHE A 58 -0.60 -9.03 -11.10
CA PHE A 58 -0.38 -9.76 -9.86
C PHE A 58 -0.92 -11.19 -9.94
N GLU A 59 -2.16 -11.36 -10.41
CA GLU A 59 -2.78 -12.69 -10.54
C GLU A 59 -2.05 -13.58 -11.54
N GLU A 60 -1.54 -13.03 -12.64
CA GLU A 60 -0.75 -13.78 -13.61
C GLU A 60 0.56 -14.30 -13.01
N ILE A 61 1.30 -13.43 -12.30
CA ILE A 61 2.55 -13.81 -11.62
C ILE A 61 2.27 -14.82 -10.51
N TRP A 62 1.20 -14.61 -9.73
CA TRP A 62 0.82 -15.49 -8.63
C TRP A 62 0.56 -16.91 -9.11
N LYS A 63 -0.22 -17.07 -10.19
CA LYS A 63 -0.48 -18.38 -10.79
C LYS A 63 0.81 -19.09 -11.20
N LYS A 64 1.77 -18.37 -11.80
CA LYS A 64 3.07 -18.93 -12.22
C LYS A 64 3.98 -19.30 -11.05
N SER A 65 3.80 -18.67 -9.88
CA SER A 65 4.61 -18.94 -8.69
C SER A 65 4.17 -20.17 -7.88
N GLN A 66 3.04 -20.78 -8.25
CA GLN A 66 2.54 -22.00 -7.61
C GLN A 66 2.98 -23.30 -8.33
N ASP A 67 3.76 -23.17 -9.41
CA ASP A 67 4.52 -24.26 -10.05
C ASP A 67 5.95 -24.32 -9.48
#